data_AF-A0A1Q7JNH2-F1
#
_entry.id   AF-A0A1Q7JNH2-F1
#
_cell.length_a   1.000
_cell.length_b   1.000
_cell.length_c   1.000
_cell.angle_alpha   90.00
_cell.angle_beta   90.00
_cell.angle_gamma   90.00
#
_symmetry.space_group_name_H-M   'P 1'
#
loop_
_entity.id
_entity.type
_entity.pdbx_description
1 polymer ?
#
loop_
_entity_poly.entity_id
_entity_poly.type
_entity_poly.pdbx_seq_one_letter_code
_entity_poly.pdbx_strand_id
1 'polypeptide(L)'
;MINLLLALLAGVLGFFVFYLPGVAHALGSIFPGVVAAIATYILLARRTGKQLEAVMGVAQKEMMARKPERAVQALQDAFALSRWQFGIASSLHANIGVLLYVQKKYDEAEPHLRKGAATMIKLWLAQAMLGAILFRRKQYEEMEKVFEGAMRGNKGETLLYAVYAWVENQRGEKKKAIEILQKGVKENPSDEKLKTLLGRAQNDKRLKLDGWGEQWWQFWLETSPMMTGPAGGAVFSGRQRFGRGGGFRR
;
A
#
# COMPACT_ATOMS: atom_id res chain seq x y z
N MET A 1 10.30 17.90 -6.19
CA MET A 1 9.86 19.26 -6.56
C MET A 1 10.65 19.86 -7.71
N ILE A 2 11.83 19.34 -8.07
CA ILE A 2 12.63 19.88 -9.20
C ILE A 2 11.83 19.84 -10.53
N ASN A 3 11.07 18.78 -10.80
CA ASN A 3 10.27 18.69 -12.03
C ASN A 3 9.26 19.83 -12.18
N LEU A 4 8.62 20.23 -11.07
CA LEU A 4 7.66 21.33 -11.06
C LEU A 4 8.35 22.67 -11.32
N LEU A 5 9.49 22.92 -10.68
CA LEU A 5 10.26 24.14 -10.88
C LEU A 5 10.74 24.29 -12.33
N LEU A 6 11.26 23.21 -12.92
CA LEU A 6 11.69 23.19 -14.32
C LEU A 6 10.52 23.40 -15.28
N ALA A 7 9.35 22.83 -14.99
CA ALA A 7 8.15 23.05 -15.78
C ALA A 7 7.66 24.51 -15.72
N LEU A 8 7.66 25.11 -14.53
CA LEU A 8 7.31 26.54 -14.38
C LEU A 8 8.30 27.44 -15.12
N LEU A 9 9.61 27.16 -15.02
CA LEU A 9 10.63 27.88 -15.78
C LEU A 9 10.40 27.76 -17.29
N ALA A 10 10.13 26.55 -17.79
CA ALA A 10 9.83 26.31 -19.20
C ALA A 10 8.57 27.08 -19.66
N GLY A 11 7.56 27.22 -18.79
CA GLY A 11 6.38 28.02 -19.09
C GLY A 11 6.65 29.51 -19.17
N VAL A 12 7.47 30.04 -18.24
CA VAL A 12 7.90 31.44 -18.26
C VAL A 12 8.73 31.73 -19.51
N LEU A 13 9.68 30.85 -19.86
CA LEU A 13 10.46 30.98 -21.08
C LEU A 13 9.56 30.88 -22.32
N GLY A 14 8.62 29.93 -22.35
CA GLY A 14 7.64 29.80 -23.42
C GLY A 14 6.81 31.06 -23.60
N PHE A 15 6.38 31.71 -22.53
CA PHE A 15 5.69 33.01 -22.61
C PHE A 15 6.55 34.09 -23.26
N PHE A 16 7.81 34.25 -22.82
CA PHE A 16 8.69 35.30 -23.33
C PHE A 16 9.12 35.08 -24.78
N VAL A 17 9.22 33.83 -25.24
CA VAL A 17 9.52 33.51 -26.66
C VAL A 17 8.47 34.05 -27.62
N PHE A 18 7.19 34.07 -27.22
CA PHE A 18 6.11 34.61 -28.06
C PHE A 18 5.82 36.10 -27.79
N TYR A 19 6.06 36.57 -26.56
CA TYR A 19 5.80 37.96 -26.17
C TYR A 19 6.89 38.94 -26.66
N LEU A 20 8.18 38.62 -26.49
CA LEU A 20 9.28 39.55 -26.80
C LEU A 20 9.40 39.90 -28.29
N PRO A 21 9.21 38.97 -29.24
CA PRO A 21 9.26 39.30 -30.67
C PRO A 21 7.96 39.92 -31.20
N GLY A 22 6.93 40.09 -30.34
CA GLY A 22 5.64 40.67 -30.73
C GLY A 22 4.71 39.71 -31.50
N VAL A 23 5.01 38.41 -31.53
CA VAL A 23 4.20 37.39 -32.22
C VAL A 23 2.80 37.28 -31.60
N ALA A 24 2.67 37.48 -30.29
CA ALA A 24 1.40 37.52 -29.60
C ALA A 24 1.41 38.57 -28.47
N HIS A 25 0.26 39.20 -28.24
CA HIS A 25 0.03 40.04 -27.07
C HIS A 25 0.08 39.22 -25.78
N ALA A 26 0.23 39.89 -24.62
CA ALA A 26 0.44 39.24 -23.32
C ALA A 26 -0.54 38.10 -23.05
N LEU A 27 -1.85 38.29 -23.26
CA LEU A 27 -2.85 37.23 -23.09
C LEU A 27 -2.69 36.06 -24.07
N GLY A 28 -2.28 36.32 -25.32
CA GLY A 28 -2.05 35.30 -26.35
C GLY A 28 -0.81 34.44 -26.07
N SER A 29 0.22 35.02 -25.45
CA SER A 29 1.48 34.34 -25.09
C SER A 29 1.36 33.45 -23.84
N ILE A 30 0.30 33.60 -23.04
CA ILE A 30 0.03 32.73 -21.89
C ILE A 30 -0.24 31.29 -22.33
N PHE A 31 -1.03 31.09 -23.39
CA PHE A 31 -1.41 29.75 -23.81
C PHE A 31 -0.20 28.90 -24.25
N PRO A 32 0.71 29.36 -25.14
CA PRO A 32 1.94 28.65 -25.46
C PRO A 32 2.85 28.40 -24.24
N GLY A 33 2.94 29.36 -23.31
CA GLY A 33 3.69 29.19 -22.06
C GLY A 33 3.12 28.08 -21.18
N VAL A 34 1.79 28.05 -20.99
CA VAL A 34 1.12 26.98 -20.22
C VAL A 34 1.31 25.62 -20.90
N VAL A 35 1.19 25.54 -22.22
CA VAL A 35 1.45 24.31 -22.98
C VAL A 35 2.89 23.84 -22.79
N ALA A 36 3.87 24.73 -22.88
CA ALA A 36 5.29 24.41 -22.66
C ALA A 36 5.55 23.92 -21.24
N ALA A 37 4.92 24.53 -20.22
CA ALA A 37 5.01 24.07 -18.84
C ALA A 37 4.44 22.66 -18.66
N ILE A 38 3.23 22.42 -19.15
CA ILE A 38 2.54 21.12 -19.03
C ILE A 38 3.33 20.02 -19.76
N ALA A 39 3.76 20.27 -21.00
CA ALA A 39 4.54 19.32 -21.79
C ALA A 39 5.86 18.96 -21.09
N THR A 40 6.58 19.98 -20.61
CA THR A 40 7.83 19.78 -19.86
C THR A 40 7.59 18.96 -18.59
N TYR A 41 6.54 19.28 -17.82
CA TYR A 41 6.18 18.55 -16.61
C TYR A 41 5.90 17.06 -16.90
N ILE A 42 5.09 16.77 -17.94
CA ILE A 42 4.74 15.40 -18.31
C ILE A 42 5.99 14.61 -18.73
N LEU A 43 6.88 15.20 -19.53
CA LEU A 43 8.11 14.53 -19.97
C LEU A 43 9.05 14.24 -18.80
N LEU A 44 9.25 15.20 -17.90
CA LEU A 44 10.07 15.02 -16.71
C LEU A 44 9.46 14.00 -15.74
N ALA A 45 8.13 14.02 -15.55
CA ALA A 45 7.42 13.05 -14.72
C ALA A 45 7.51 11.63 -15.31
N ARG A 46 7.43 11.48 -16.64
CA ARG A 46 7.64 10.19 -17.31
C ARG A 46 9.08 9.70 -17.13
N ARG A 47 10.07 10.59 -17.20
CA ARG A 47 11.48 10.24 -16.96
C ARG A 47 11.69 9.72 -15.54
N THR A 48 11.23 10.45 -14.53
CA THR A 48 11.34 10.03 -13.12
C THR A 48 10.54 8.76 -12.84
N GLY A 49 9.37 8.61 -13.47
CA GLY A 49 8.57 7.37 -13.43
C GLY A 49 9.35 6.16 -13.94
N LYS A 50 9.97 6.26 -15.12
CA LYS A 50 10.81 5.18 -15.68
C LYS A 50 12.02 4.85 -14.80
N GLN A 51 12.64 5.84 -14.18
CA GLN A 51 13.74 5.61 -13.23
C GLN A 51 13.27 4.85 -11.98
N LEU A 52 12.12 5.26 -11.42
CA LEU A 52 11.53 4.55 -10.29
C LEU A 52 11.16 3.11 -10.67
N GLU A 53 10.54 2.89 -11.83
CA GLU A 53 10.19 1.57 -12.35
C GLU A 53 11.43 0.67 -12.51
N ALA A 54 12.53 1.21 -13.06
CA ALA A 54 13.79 0.47 -13.18
C ALA A 54 14.34 0.04 -11.82
N VAL A 55 14.31 0.92 -10.81
CA VAL A 55 14.71 0.59 -9.44
C VAL A 55 13.79 -0.48 -8.85
N MET A 56 12.47 -0.35 -9.04
CA MET A 56 11.51 -1.35 -8.57
C MET A 56 11.76 -2.72 -9.20
N GLY A 57 12.10 -2.77 -10.49
CA GLY A 57 12.48 -4.00 -11.19
C GLY A 57 13.76 -4.63 -10.63
N VAL A 58 14.77 -3.82 -10.28
CA VAL A 58 15.98 -4.30 -9.58
C VAL A 58 15.61 -4.88 -8.21
N ALA A 59 14.83 -4.15 -7.42
CA ALA A 59 14.40 -4.60 -6.11
C ALA A 59 13.62 -5.93 -6.20
N GLN A 60 12.69 -6.05 -7.15
CA GLN A 60 11.93 -7.28 -7.38
C GLN A 60 12.85 -8.44 -7.81
N LYS A 61 13.82 -8.19 -8.69
CA LYS A 61 14.79 -9.21 -9.12
C LYS A 61 15.66 -9.69 -7.97
N GLU A 62 16.16 -8.79 -7.13
CA GLU A 62 16.96 -9.15 -5.95
C GLU A 62 16.12 -9.93 -4.92
N MET A 63 14.84 -9.59 -4.76
CA MET A 63 13.91 -10.37 -3.94
C MET A 63 13.73 -11.80 -4.46
N MET A 64 13.54 -11.97 -5.78
CA MET A 64 13.45 -13.29 -6.41
C MET A 64 14.77 -14.08 -6.28
N ALA A 65 15.90 -13.38 -6.31
CA ALA A 65 17.23 -13.95 -6.07
C ALA A 65 17.49 -14.28 -4.58
N ARG A 66 16.50 -14.11 -3.70
CA ARG A 66 16.59 -14.29 -2.24
C ARG A 66 17.66 -13.40 -1.60
N LYS A 67 17.82 -12.19 -2.11
CA LYS A 67 18.73 -11.14 -1.60
C LYS A 67 17.95 -9.91 -1.14
N PRO A 68 17.13 -10.04 -0.09
CA PRO A 68 16.25 -8.96 0.33
C PRO A 68 16.98 -7.70 0.79
N GLU A 69 18.19 -7.84 1.35
CA GLU A 69 19.01 -6.69 1.77
C GLU A 69 19.42 -5.83 0.58
N ARG A 70 19.76 -6.46 -0.55
CA ARG A 70 20.10 -5.74 -1.79
C ARG A 70 18.89 -5.08 -2.41
N ALA A 71 17.71 -5.70 -2.30
CA ALA A 71 16.47 -5.08 -2.75
C ALA A 71 16.16 -3.81 -1.95
N VAL A 72 16.32 -3.86 -0.61
CA VAL A 72 16.16 -2.69 0.25
C VAL A 72 17.20 -1.62 -0.07
N GLN A 73 18.47 -1.99 -0.29
CA GLN A 73 19.53 -1.05 -0.65
C GLN A 73 19.22 -0.34 -1.98
N ALA A 74 18.77 -1.06 -3.00
CA ALA A 74 18.40 -0.46 -4.29
C ALA A 74 17.30 0.60 -4.14
N LEU A 75 16.31 0.34 -3.28
CA LEU A 75 15.26 1.32 -2.96
C LEU A 75 15.79 2.50 -2.14
N GLN A 76 16.77 2.26 -1.25
CA GLN A 76 17.43 3.31 -0.48
C GLN A 76 18.24 4.26 -1.39
N ASP A 77 18.99 3.72 -2.35
CA ASP A 77 19.77 4.51 -3.31
C ASP A 77 18.86 5.39 -4.18
N ALA A 78 17.65 4.91 -4.46
CA ALA A 78 16.64 5.64 -5.22
C ALA A 78 16.00 6.80 -4.45
N PHE A 79 16.28 7.00 -3.15
CA PHE A 79 15.79 8.20 -2.45
C PHE A 79 16.31 9.50 -3.07
N ALA A 80 17.44 9.46 -3.79
CA ALA A 80 17.90 10.59 -4.58
C ALA A 80 16.83 11.07 -5.60
N LEU A 81 15.96 10.19 -6.08
CA LEU A 81 14.83 10.50 -6.97
C LEU A 81 13.72 11.29 -6.26
N SER A 82 13.61 11.20 -4.93
CA SER A 82 12.57 11.86 -4.14
C SER A 82 12.56 13.37 -4.30
N ARG A 83 13.72 13.98 -4.54
CA ARG A 83 13.84 15.43 -4.77
C ARG A 83 13.17 15.87 -6.08
N TRP A 84 12.95 14.95 -7.01
CA TRP A 84 12.43 15.29 -8.34
C TRP A 84 10.91 15.42 -8.36
N GLN A 85 10.18 14.47 -7.77
CA GLN A 85 8.72 14.44 -7.82
C GLN A 85 8.08 14.11 -6.47
N PHE A 86 6.94 14.74 -6.20
CA PHE A 86 6.14 14.47 -5.01
C PHE A 86 5.66 13.01 -4.99
N GLY A 87 5.62 12.40 -3.80
CA GLY A 87 5.13 11.04 -3.62
C GLY A 87 6.14 9.92 -3.89
N ILE A 88 7.29 10.21 -4.53
CA ILE A 88 8.36 9.20 -4.73
C ILE A 88 8.90 8.71 -3.39
N ALA A 89 9.23 9.62 -2.46
CA ALA A 89 9.75 9.26 -1.14
C ALA A 89 8.81 8.29 -0.40
N SER A 90 7.52 8.60 -0.42
CA SER A 90 6.49 7.81 0.24
C SER A 90 6.31 6.45 -0.42
N SER A 91 6.32 6.40 -1.75
CA SER A 91 6.32 5.14 -2.51
C SER A 91 7.53 4.28 -2.15
N LEU A 92 8.74 4.84 -2.10
CA LEU A 92 9.96 4.12 -1.71
C LEU A 92 9.87 3.62 -0.26
N HIS A 93 9.44 4.48 0.68
CA HIS A 93 9.22 4.06 2.07
C HIS A 93 8.24 2.91 2.17
N ALA A 94 7.12 2.98 1.46
CA ALA A 94 6.13 1.91 1.51
C ALA A 94 6.64 0.60 0.92
N ASN A 95 7.36 0.64 -0.21
CA ASN A 95 7.96 -0.55 -0.81
C ASN A 95 9.01 -1.17 0.12
N ILE A 96 9.88 -0.38 0.73
CA ILE A 96 10.84 -0.88 1.74
C ILE A 96 10.08 -1.52 2.92
N GLY A 97 9.02 -0.85 3.40
CA GLY A 97 8.19 -1.37 4.49
C GLY A 97 7.54 -2.71 4.14
N VAL A 98 7.02 -2.88 2.92
CA VAL A 98 6.46 -4.14 2.43
C VAL A 98 7.55 -5.23 2.38
N LEU A 99 8.74 -4.93 1.86
CA LEU A 99 9.84 -5.90 1.81
C LEU A 99 10.29 -6.36 3.20
N LEU A 100 10.41 -5.43 4.15
CA LEU A 100 10.74 -5.75 5.54
C LEU A 100 9.63 -6.55 6.23
N TYR A 101 8.36 -6.22 5.93
CA TYR A 101 7.20 -6.93 6.46
C TYR A 101 7.17 -8.39 5.99
N VAL A 102 7.42 -8.65 4.70
CA VAL A 102 7.45 -10.02 4.15
C VAL A 102 8.56 -10.84 4.79
N GLN A 103 9.68 -10.21 5.16
CA GLN A 103 10.75 -10.82 5.95
C GLN A 103 10.42 -10.97 7.45
N LYS A 104 9.22 -10.57 7.88
CA LYS A 104 8.76 -10.57 9.28
C LYS A 104 9.55 -9.62 10.20
N LYS A 105 10.31 -8.67 9.63
CA LYS A 105 11.03 -7.60 10.35
C LYS A 105 10.05 -6.47 10.68
N TYR A 106 9.04 -6.74 11.53
CA TYR A 106 7.93 -5.82 11.77
C TYR A 106 8.35 -4.50 12.41
N ASP A 107 9.34 -4.52 13.30
CA ASP A 107 9.82 -3.32 14.01
C ASP A 107 10.51 -2.34 13.06
N GLU A 108 11.25 -2.86 12.08
CA GLU A 108 11.87 -2.06 11.02
C GLU A 108 10.85 -1.65 9.95
N ALA A 109 9.87 -2.50 9.65
CA ALA A 109 8.85 -2.24 8.63
C ALA A 109 7.91 -1.10 9.01
N GLU A 110 7.45 -1.04 10.26
CA GLU A 110 6.45 -0.06 10.71
C GLU A 110 6.78 1.41 10.40
N PRO A 111 7.96 1.96 10.76
CA PRO A 111 8.27 3.36 10.48
C PRO A 111 8.27 3.67 8.98
N HIS A 112 8.70 2.70 8.15
CA HIS A 112 8.65 2.80 6.70
C HIS A 112 7.22 2.77 6.16
N LEU A 113 6.38 1.85 6.65
CA LEU A 113 4.98 1.75 6.26
C LEU A 113 4.18 2.99 6.67
N ARG A 114 4.45 3.58 7.85
CA ARG A 114 3.83 4.84 8.31
C ARG A 114 4.17 6.02 7.38
N LYS A 115 5.46 6.19 7.05
CA LYS A 115 5.91 7.22 6.09
C LYS A 115 5.31 6.99 4.71
N GLY A 116 5.18 5.74 4.29
CA GLY A 116 4.54 5.38 3.03
C GLY A 116 3.04 5.68 2.99
N ALA A 117 2.34 5.42 4.09
CA ALA A 117 0.90 5.67 4.24
C ALA A 117 0.56 7.16 4.37
N ALA A 118 1.53 8.05 4.63
CA ALA A 118 1.31 9.48 4.83
C ALA A 118 0.85 10.22 3.57
N THR A 119 0.89 9.60 2.39
CA THR A 119 0.52 10.24 1.12
C THR A 119 -0.73 9.58 0.56
N MET A 120 -1.59 10.35 -0.11
CA MET A 120 -2.82 9.84 -0.75
C MET A 120 -2.58 8.87 -1.94
N ILE A 121 -1.37 8.32 -2.07
CA ILE A 121 -1.09 7.30 -3.07
C ILE A 121 -1.88 6.05 -2.68
N LYS A 122 -2.57 5.48 -3.66
CA LYS A 122 -3.36 4.25 -3.58
C LYS A 122 -2.48 3.02 -3.33
N LEU A 123 -1.79 2.98 -2.19
CA LEU A 123 -0.95 1.86 -1.79
C LEU A 123 -1.57 1.16 -0.58
N TRP A 124 -2.78 0.65 -0.82
CA TRP A 124 -3.57 -0.05 0.19
C TRP A 124 -2.82 -1.23 0.81
N LEU A 125 -1.95 -1.90 0.06
CA LEU A 125 -1.22 -3.07 0.54
C LEU A 125 -0.30 -2.70 1.72
N ALA A 126 0.46 -1.61 1.59
CA ALA A 126 1.31 -1.11 2.68
C ALA A 126 0.48 -0.67 3.90
N GLN A 127 -0.67 -0.04 3.67
CA GLN A 127 -1.58 0.35 4.75
C GLN A 127 -2.21 -0.86 5.46
N ALA A 128 -2.62 -1.88 4.71
CA ALA A 128 -3.15 -3.12 5.28
C ALA A 128 -2.08 -3.89 6.06
N MET A 129 -0.83 -3.90 5.57
CA MET A 129 0.31 -4.47 6.31
C MET A 129 0.60 -3.69 7.60
N LEU A 130 0.56 -2.35 7.56
CA LEU A 130 0.64 -1.54 8.78
C LEU A 130 -0.48 -1.89 9.75
N GLY A 131 -1.73 -1.97 9.27
CA GLY A 131 -2.87 -2.42 10.06
C GLY A 131 -2.66 -3.81 10.69
N ALA A 132 -2.07 -4.75 9.96
CA ALA A 132 -1.72 -6.07 10.47
C ALA A 132 -0.61 -6.04 11.54
N ILE A 133 0.39 -5.15 11.43
CA ILE A 133 1.36 -4.91 12.52
C ILE A 133 0.63 -4.39 13.76
N LEU A 134 -0.20 -3.35 13.60
CA LEU A 134 -0.94 -2.72 14.70
C LEU A 134 -1.87 -3.71 15.40
N PHE A 135 -2.54 -4.57 14.64
CA PHE A 135 -3.33 -5.68 15.16
C PHE A 135 -2.50 -6.62 16.04
N ARG A 136 -1.32 -7.05 15.57
CA ARG A 136 -0.41 -7.90 16.36
C ARG A 136 0.08 -7.21 17.64
N ARG A 137 0.25 -5.89 17.59
CA ARG A 137 0.61 -5.05 18.75
C ARG A 137 -0.58 -4.67 19.63
N LYS A 138 -1.80 -5.12 19.30
CA LYS A 138 -3.06 -4.79 19.98
C LYS A 138 -3.37 -3.28 20.03
N GLN A 139 -2.86 -2.51 19.07
CA GLN A 139 -3.09 -1.07 18.93
C GLN A 139 -4.31 -0.85 18.03
N TYR A 140 -5.49 -1.19 18.55
CA TYR A 140 -6.67 -1.33 17.70
C TYR A 140 -7.24 0.00 17.20
N GLU A 141 -7.23 1.06 18.02
CA GLU A 141 -7.76 2.37 17.63
C GLU A 141 -6.98 2.94 16.45
N GLU A 142 -5.67 2.71 16.42
CA GLU A 142 -4.83 3.14 15.31
C GLU A 142 -4.98 2.23 14.09
N MET A 143 -5.07 0.91 14.31
CA MET A 143 -5.35 -0.07 13.27
C MET A 143 -6.60 0.32 12.47
N GLU A 144 -7.70 0.65 13.16
CA GLU A 144 -8.96 1.07 12.55
C GLU A 144 -8.78 2.31 11.68
N LYS A 145 -8.10 3.35 12.19
CA LYS A 145 -7.83 4.58 11.43
C LYS A 145 -7.05 4.29 10.15
N VAL A 146 -6.07 3.38 10.22
CA VAL A 146 -5.26 2.98 9.06
C VAL A 146 -6.12 2.24 8.03
N PHE A 147 -6.91 1.25 8.44
CA PHE A 147 -7.78 0.51 7.50
C PHE A 147 -8.88 1.39 6.91
N GLU A 148 -9.52 2.24 7.70
CA GLU A 148 -10.56 3.16 7.21
C GLU A 148 -9.99 4.22 6.27
N GLY A 149 -8.78 4.72 6.53
CA GLY A 149 -8.04 5.58 5.61
C GLY A 149 -7.75 4.87 4.29
N ALA A 150 -7.28 3.62 4.36
CA ALA A 150 -7.01 2.80 3.18
C ALA A 150 -8.28 2.58 2.35
N MET A 151 -9.40 2.23 2.98
CA MET A 151 -10.67 1.98 2.30
C MET A 151 -11.24 3.21 1.61
N ARG A 152 -11.03 4.41 2.17
CA ARG A 152 -11.47 5.67 1.55
C ARG A 152 -10.79 5.92 0.20
N GLY A 153 -9.51 5.58 0.07
CA GLY A 153 -8.75 5.74 -1.18
C GLY A 153 -8.86 4.57 -2.16
N ASN A 154 -9.29 3.40 -1.68
CA ASN A 154 -9.17 2.12 -2.39
C ASN A 154 -10.45 1.29 -2.35
N LYS A 155 -11.57 1.91 -2.76
CA LYS A 155 -12.90 1.31 -2.69
C LYS A 155 -13.06 0.00 -3.48
N GLY A 156 -12.28 -0.17 -4.54
CA GLY A 156 -12.29 -1.36 -5.41
C GLY A 156 -11.47 -2.55 -4.90
N GLU A 157 -10.73 -2.38 -3.81
CA GLU A 157 -9.78 -3.42 -3.35
C GLU A 157 -10.48 -4.39 -2.40
N THR A 158 -11.05 -5.47 -2.93
CA THR A 158 -11.89 -6.39 -2.14
C THR A 158 -11.11 -7.12 -1.04
N LEU A 159 -9.81 -7.40 -1.26
CA LEU A 159 -8.96 -7.99 -0.24
C LEU A 159 -8.76 -7.06 0.97
N LEU A 160 -8.74 -5.74 0.77
CA LEU A 160 -8.60 -4.78 1.88
C LEU A 160 -9.77 -4.92 2.86
N TYR A 161 -11.00 -4.99 2.36
CA TYR A 161 -12.19 -5.22 3.19
C TYR A 161 -12.13 -6.58 3.89
N ALA A 162 -11.70 -7.61 3.17
CA ALA A 162 -11.58 -8.96 3.71
C ALA A 162 -10.55 -9.02 4.85
N VAL A 163 -9.36 -8.43 4.67
CA VAL A 163 -8.30 -8.37 5.70
C VAL A 163 -8.78 -7.60 6.92
N TYR A 164 -9.41 -6.43 6.72
CA TYR A 164 -9.91 -5.62 7.82
C TYR A 164 -11.01 -6.36 8.61
N ALA A 165 -11.99 -6.93 7.91
CA ALA A 165 -13.03 -7.73 8.55
C ALA A 165 -12.45 -8.97 9.27
N TRP A 166 -11.40 -9.58 8.72
CA TRP A 166 -10.75 -10.70 9.37
C TRP A 166 -10.09 -10.29 10.70
N VAL A 167 -9.30 -9.22 10.73
CA VAL A 167 -8.65 -8.77 11.98
C VAL A 167 -9.69 -8.35 13.03
N GLU A 168 -10.77 -7.71 12.60
CA GLU A 168 -11.91 -7.33 13.44
C GLU A 168 -12.61 -8.56 14.05
N ASN A 169 -12.89 -9.56 13.21
CA ASN A 169 -13.49 -10.81 13.66
C ASN A 169 -12.57 -11.57 14.64
N GLN A 170 -11.25 -11.55 14.44
CA GLN A 170 -10.30 -12.23 15.34
C GLN A 170 -10.24 -11.59 16.73
N ARG A 171 -10.42 -10.27 16.85
CA ARG A 171 -10.47 -9.60 18.16
C ARG A 171 -11.85 -9.65 18.82
N GLY A 172 -12.84 -10.30 18.19
CA GLY A 172 -14.18 -10.51 18.73
C GLY A 172 -15.24 -9.52 18.21
N GLU A 173 -14.86 -8.54 17.40
CA GLU A 173 -15.74 -7.51 16.86
C GLU A 173 -16.51 -8.02 15.62
N LYS A 174 -17.27 -9.10 15.80
CA LYS A 174 -18.00 -9.79 14.72
C LYS A 174 -19.00 -8.88 13.98
N LYS A 175 -19.71 -8.02 14.72
CA LYS A 175 -20.67 -7.07 14.14
C LYS A 175 -19.97 -6.11 13.18
N LYS A 176 -18.86 -5.54 13.63
CA LYS A 176 -18.04 -4.63 12.81
C LYS A 176 -17.46 -5.33 11.59
N ALA A 177 -16.99 -6.57 11.73
CA ALA A 177 -16.55 -7.37 10.59
C ALA A 177 -17.64 -7.54 9.53
N ILE A 178 -18.89 -7.81 9.93
CA ILE A 178 -20.04 -7.89 9.01
C ILE A 178 -20.29 -6.54 8.34
N GLU A 179 -20.30 -5.43 9.08
CA GLU A 179 -20.51 -4.08 8.52
C GLU A 179 -19.44 -3.72 7.47
N ILE A 180 -18.17 -4.04 7.75
CA ILE A 180 -17.06 -3.83 6.81
C ILE A 180 -17.27 -4.65 5.54
N LEU A 181 -17.65 -5.93 5.66
CA LEU A 181 -17.90 -6.79 4.50
C LEU A 181 -19.13 -6.33 3.70
N GLN A 182 -20.20 -5.89 4.36
CA GLN A 182 -21.37 -5.31 3.70
C GLN A 182 -20.99 -4.06 2.90
N LYS A 183 -20.18 -3.17 3.47
CA LYS A 183 -19.64 -2.00 2.75
C LYS A 183 -18.80 -2.43 1.54
N GLY A 184 -17.95 -3.43 1.72
CA GLY A 184 -17.14 -4.00 0.64
C GLY A 184 -17.98 -4.56 -0.50
N VAL A 185 -19.02 -5.34 -0.20
CA VAL A 185 -19.96 -5.89 -1.20
C VAL A 185 -20.76 -4.77 -1.88
N LYS A 186 -21.15 -3.71 -1.16
CA LYS A 186 -21.84 -2.55 -1.74
C LYS A 186 -20.97 -1.83 -2.77
N GLU A 187 -19.69 -1.64 -2.46
CA GLU A 187 -18.73 -0.98 -3.37
C GLU A 187 -18.26 -1.94 -4.50
N ASN A 188 -18.35 -3.26 -4.29
CA ASN A 188 -17.91 -4.30 -5.22
C ASN A 188 -18.99 -5.38 -5.42
N PRO A 189 -20.14 -5.05 -6.05
CA PRO A 189 -21.30 -5.93 -6.10
C PRO A 189 -21.13 -7.17 -6.97
N SER A 190 -20.09 -7.24 -7.81
CA SER A 190 -19.76 -8.41 -8.64
C SER A 190 -18.75 -9.37 -8.00
N ASP A 191 -18.15 -9.04 -6.85
CA ASP A 191 -17.15 -9.90 -6.22
C ASP A 191 -17.82 -11.01 -5.39
N GLU A 192 -17.88 -12.21 -5.98
CA GLU A 192 -18.46 -13.40 -5.35
C GLU A 192 -17.64 -13.92 -4.15
N LYS A 193 -16.32 -13.67 -4.11
CA LYS A 193 -15.48 -14.07 -2.97
C LYS A 193 -15.84 -13.27 -1.73
N LEU A 194 -16.06 -11.97 -1.90
CA LEU A 194 -16.44 -11.06 -0.83
C LEU A 194 -17.87 -11.33 -0.34
N LYS A 195 -18.82 -11.61 -1.24
CA LYS A 195 -20.18 -12.07 -0.87
C LYS A 195 -20.14 -13.37 -0.08
N THR A 196 -19.35 -14.34 -0.52
CA THR A 196 -19.16 -15.61 0.18
C THR A 196 -18.59 -15.37 1.58
N LEU A 197 -17.59 -14.49 1.70
CA LEU A 197 -16.98 -14.14 2.98
C LEU A 197 -17.99 -13.45 3.93
N LEU A 198 -18.82 -12.53 3.41
CA LEU A 198 -19.93 -11.92 4.15
C LEU A 198 -20.92 -12.97 4.66
N GLY A 199 -21.35 -13.90 3.80
CA GLY A 199 -22.24 -14.98 4.19
C GLY A 199 -21.64 -15.87 5.28
N ARG A 200 -20.32 -16.11 5.27
CA ARG A 200 -19.65 -16.82 6.37
C ARG A 200 -19.71 -16.02 7.67
N ALA A 201 -19.40 -14.72 7.62
CA ALA A 201 -19.44 -13.83 8.77
C ALA A 201 -20.84 -13.80 9.42
N GLN A 202 -21.89 -13.67 8.60
CA GLN A 202 -23.29 -13.63 9.05
C GLN A 202 -23.75 -14.94 9.69
N ASN A 203 -23.22 -16.08 9.23
CA ASN A 203 -23.54 -17.41 9.76
C ASN A 203 -22.62 -17.84 10.93
N ASP A 204 -21.87 -16.90 11.52
CA ASP A 204 -20.87 -17.14 12.55
C ASP A 204 -19.83 -18.24 12.19
N LYS A 205 -19.55 -18.37 10.89
CA LYS A 205 -18.55 -19.32 10.37
C LYS A 205 -17.19 -18.64 10.31
N ARG A 206 -16.13 -19.44 10.47
CA ARG A 206 -14.75 -18.98 10.28
C ARG A 206 -14.59 -18.27 8.92
N LEU A 207 -14.03 -17.06 8.98
CA LEU A 207 -13.62 -16.27 7.82
C LEU A 207 -12.40 -16.93 7.18
N LYS A 208 -12.61 -17.53 6.00
CA LYS A 208 -11.55 -18.16 5.21
C LYS A 208 -11.27 -17.30 4.00
N LEU A 209 -10.05 -16.79 3.89
CA LEU A 209 -9.61 -15.91 2.80
C LEU A 209 -8.77 -16.64 1.76
N ASP A 210 -8.82 -17.98 1.75
CA ASP A 210 -8.08 -18.84 0.81
C ASP A 210 -8.31 -18.46 -0.67
N GLY A 211 -9.48 -17.92 -1.01
CA GLY A 211 -9.84 -17.46 -2.35
C GLY A 211 -9.04 -16.25 -2.88
N TRP A 212 -8.27 -15.57 -2.02
CA TRP A 212 -7.31 -14.54 -2.42
C TRP A 212 -5.88 -15.08 -2.57
N GLY A 213 -5.64 -16.33 -2.19
CA GLY A 213 -4.36 -17.02 -2.42
C GLY A 213 -3.16 -16.30 -1.79
N GLU A 214 -2.06 -16.23 -2.54
CA GLU A 214 -0.77 -15.65 -2.10
C GLU A 214 -0.92 -14.23 -1.53
N GLN A 215 -1.84 -13.44 -2.07
CA GLN A 215 -2.09 -12.07 -1.62
C GLN A 215 -2.64 -11.99 -0.19
N TRP A 216 -3.35 -13.04 0.27
CA TRP A 216 -3.76 -13.15 1.69
C TRP A 216 -2.59 -13.63 2.55
N TRP A 217 -1.87 -14.64 2.08
CA TRP A 217 -0.82 -15.29 2.88
C TRP A 217 0.37 -14.37 3.18
N GLN A 218 0.68 -13.41 2.29
CA GLN A 218 1.73 -12.41 2.55
C GLN A 218 1.48 -11.54 3.79
N PHE A 219 0.24 -11.47 4.30
CA PHE A 219 -0.05 -10.73 5.54
C PHE A 219 0.42 -11.46 6.79
N TRP A 220 0.81 -12.74 6.72
CA TRP A 220 1.26 -13.52 7.88
C TRP A 220 0.27 -13.48 9.07
N LEU A 221 -1.03 -13.34 8.77
CA LEU A 221 -2.11 -13.34 9.76
C LEU A 221 -2.63 -14.76 10.03
N GLU A 222 -2.54 -15.65 9.04
CA GLU A 222 -2.80 -17.08 9.15
C GLU A 222 -1.66 -17.90 8.54
N THR A 223 -1.50 -19.16 8.95
CA THR A 223 -0.53 -20.08 8.34
C THR A 223 -1.13 -20.73 7.10
N SER A 224 -0.47 -20.61 5.95
CA SER A 224 -0.89 -21.27 4.71
C SER A 224 -0.85 -22.79 4.85
N PRO A 225 -1.83 -23.54 4.31
CA PRO A 225 -1.80 -25.00 4.28
C PRO A 225 -0.54 -25.62 3.65
N MET A 226 0.14 -24.89 2.76
CA MET A 226 1.41 -25.32 2.16
C MET A 226 2.61 -25.23 3.14
N MET A 227 2.49 -24.42 4.20
CA MET A 227 3.51 -24.24 5.24
C MET A 227 3.35 -25.24 6.41
N THR A 228 2.28 -26.04 6.41
CA THR A 228 2.00 -27.05 7.45
C THR A 228 2.59 -28.44 7.17
N GLY A 229 3.37 -28.62 6.10
CA GLY A 229 4.13 -29.87 5.86
C GLY A 229 5.29 -30.06 6.87
N PRO A 230 5.86 -31.28 7.00
CA PRO A 230 6.85 -31.61 8.03
C PRO A 230 8.13 -30.74 8.02
N ALA A 231 8.44 -30.02 6.94
CA ALA A 231 9.54 -29.04 6.86
C ALA A 231 9.15 -27.60 7.29
N GLY A 232 7.86 -27.28 7.41
CA GLY A 232 7.36 -25.94 7.78
C GLY A 232 6.82 -25.83 9.21
N GLY A 233 6.62 -26.96 9.90
CA GLY A 233 6.13 -27.03 11.29
C GLY A 233 7.02 -26.36 12.34
N ALA A 234 8.29 -26.09 12.02
CA ALA A 234 9.23 -25.43 12.93
C ALA A 234 9.14 -23.88 12.91
N VAL A 235 8.40 -23.28 11.96
CA VAL A 235 8.31 -21.80 11.85
C VAL A 235 7.23 -21.21 12.77
N PHE A 236 6.33 -22.04 13.30
CA PHE A 236 5.25 -21.63 14.22
C PHE A 236 5.25 -22.40 15.55
N SER A 237 6.30 -23.16 15.86
CA SER A 237 6.50 -23.75 17.21
C SER A 237 6.87 -22.71 18.27
N GLY A 238 6.87 -21.41 17.93
CA GLY A 238 6.62 -20.35 18.90
C GLY A 238 5.16 -20.43 19.34
N ARG A 239 4.91 -21.25 20.37
CA ARG A 239 3.65 -21.41 21.10
C ARG A 239 3.22 -20.07 21.73
N GLN A 240 2.92 -19.05 20.92
CA GLN A 240 2.14 -17.89 21.34
C GLN A 240 0.69 -18.37 21.42
N ARG A 241 0.43 -19.00 22.56
CA ARG A 241 -0.89 -19.33 23.07
C ARG A 241 -1.66 -18.01 23.15
N PHE A 242 -2.39 -17.67 22.08
CA PHE A 242 -3.46 -16.69 22.15
C PHE A 242 -4.32 -17.10 23.34
N GLY A 243 -4.34 -16.24 24.37
CA GLY A 243 -4.89 -16.54 25.67
C GLY A 243 -6.31 -17.05 25.52
N ARG A 244 -6.49 -18.36 25.69
CA ARG A 244 -7.77 -18.96 26.04
C ARG A 244 -8.02 -18.52 27.47
N GLY A 245 -8.54 -17.30 27.64
CA GLY A 245 -9.05 -16.79 28.90
C GLY A 245 -10.09 -17.79 29.40
N GLY A 246 -9.89 -18.26 30.62
CA GLY A 246 -10.57 -19.41 31.20
C GLY A 246 -12.09 -19.28 31.11
N GLY A 247 -12.73 -20.38 30.71
CA GLY A 247 -14.14 -20.55 31.00
C GLY A 247 -14.32 -20.58 32.51
N PHE A 248 -15.09 -19.63 33.04
CA PHE A 248 -15.80 -19.85 34.28
C PHE A 248 -16.96 -20.78 33.97
N ARG A 249 -16.80 -22.04 34.38
CA ARG A 249 -17.91 -22.96 34.61
C ARG A 249 -18.07 -23.08 36.13
N ARG A 250 -19.31 -22.82 36.54
CA ARG A 250 -19.93 -22.94 37.87
C ARG A 250 -19.67 -21.77 38.80
#